data_AF-A0A9D8B979-F1
#
_entry.id   AF-A0A9D8B979-F1
#
_cell.length_a   1.000
_cell.length_b   1.000
_cell.length_c   1.000
_cell.angle_alpha   90.00
_cell.angle_beta   90.00
_cell.angle_gamma   90.00
#
_symmetry.space_group_name_H-M   'P 1'
#
loop_
_entity.id
_entity.type
_entity.pdbx_description
1 polymer ?
#
loop_
_entity_poly.entity_id
_entity_poly.type
_entity_poly.pdbx_seq_one_letter_code
_entity_poly.pdbx_strand_id
1 'polypeptide(L)'
;MYFRSTGLGKTELTGNIANLKRQGDHLVMYVDVTSPVKWRIRAALSFKDLFVLLKVMLRISILGFILNPMQWFNKNPKHPGEF
;
A
#
# COMPACT_ATOMS: atom_id res chain seq x y z
N MET A 1 2.17 -0.57 6.34
CA MET A 1 2.69 -0.83 4.99
C MET A 1 4.20 -0.83 5.04
N TYR A 2 4.82 -1.65 4.20
CA TYR A 2 6.26 -1.76 4.03
C TYR A 2 6.60 -1.34 2.59
N PHE A 3 7.69 -0.60 2.41
CA PHE A 3 8.14 -0.12 1.11
C PHE A 3 9.61 -0.47 0.90
N ARG A 4 9.89 -1.06 -0.27
CA ARG A 4 11.24 -1.24 -0.79
C ARG A 4 11.34 -0.51 -2.13
N SER A 5 12.49 0.09 -2.37
CA SER A 5 12.82 0.72 -3.64
C SER A 5 14.28 0.44 -3.95
N THR A 6 14.60 0.22 -5.22
CA THR A 6 15.97 -0.03 -5.68
C THR A 6 16.94 1.08 -5.28
N GLY A 7 16.46 2.32 -5.16
CA GLY A 7 17.24 3.48 -4.71
C GLY A 7 17.47 3.56 -3.20
N LEU A 8 16.76 2.77 -2.38
CA LEU A 8 16.90 2.76 -0.92
C LEU A 8 17.93 1.73 -0.43
N GLY A 9 18.47 0.90 -1.33
CA GLY A 9 19.41 -0.17 -0.98
C GLY A 9 18.77 -1.19 -0.03
N LYS A 10 19.36 -1.36 1.17
CA LYS A 10 18.86 -2.28 2.21
C LYS A 10 17.83 -1.65 3.14
N THR A 11 17.54 -0.36 2.98
CA THR A 11 16.64 0.37 3.87
C THR A 11 15.19 0.16 3.47
N GLU A 12 14.37 -0.19 4.45
CA GLU A 12 12.93 -0.38 4.29
C GLU A 12 12.18 0.80 4.92
N LEU A 13 11.19 1.34 4.21
CA LEU A 13 10.30 2.34 4.78
C LEU A 13 9.05 1.66 5.33
N THR A 14 8.59 2.12 6.48
CA THR A 14 7.31 1.71 7.04
C THR A 14 6.39 2.90 7.16
N GLY A 15 5.10 2.69 6.89
CA GLY A 15 4.13 3.78 6.91
C GLY A 15 2.69 3.30 6.83
N ASN A 16 1.77 4.25 6.93
CA ASN A 16 0.33 4.01 6.92
C ASN A 16 -0.35 4.87 5.87
N ILE A 17 -1.41 4.35 5.25
CA ILE A 17 -2.25 5.15 4.35
C ILE A 17 -2.96 6.20 5.21
N ALA A 18 -2.74 7.47 4.89
CA ALA A 18 -3.30 8.60 5.61
C ALA A 18 -4.55 9.14 4.93
N ASN A 19 -4.57 9.19 3.58
CA ASN A 19 -5.70 9.76 2.83
C ASN A 19 -5.73 9.27 1.37
N LEU A 20 -6.89 9.36 0.74
CA LEU A 20 -7.12 9.16 -0.68
C LEU A 20 -7.96 10.33 -1.19
N LYS A 21 -7.41 11.12 -2.13
CA LYS A 21 -8.08 12.31 -2.66
C LYS A 21 -8.07 12.29 -4.18
N ARG A 22 -9.23 12.49 -4.80
CA ARG A 22 -9.31 12.75 -6.24
C ARG A 22 -8.77 14.15 -6.54
N GLN A 23 -7.89 14.26 -7.52
CA GLN A 23 -7.34 15.51 -8.01
C GLN A 23 -7.29 15.47 -9.54
N GLY A 24 -8.23 16.17 -10.17
CA GLY A 24 -8.46 16.09 -11.62
C GLY A 24 -8.77 14.65 -12.05
N ASP A 25 -7.96 14.14 -12.98
CA ASP A 25 -8.08 12.79 -13.55
C ASP A 25 -7.28 11.73 -12.78
N HIS A 26 -6.72 12.09 -11.63
CA HIS A 26 -5.92 11.19 -10.81
C HIS A 26 -6.55 10.98 -9.43
N LEU A 27 -6.31 9.79 -8.86
CA LEU A 27 -6.55 9.49 -7.46
C LEU A 27 -5.21 9.53 -6.73
N VAL A 28 -5.04 10.47 -5.80
CA VAL A 28 -3.80 10.64 -5.04
C VAL A 28 -3.92 9.92 -3.70
N MET A 29 -3.11 8.89 -3.51
CA MET A 29 -2.94 8.19 -2.25
C MET A 29 -1.80 8.84 -1.46
N TYR A 30 -2.10 9.24 -0.22
CA TYR A 30 -1.14 9.81 0.71
C TYR A 30 -0.76 8.73 1.74
N VAL A 31 0.53 8.49 1.88
CA VAL A 31 1.08 7.57 2.86
C VAL A 31 2.01 8.34 3.79
N ASP A 32 1.73 8.26 5.09
CA ASP A 32 2.61 8.81 6.12
C ASP A 32 3.64 7.76 6.50
N VAL A 33 4.90 8.04 6.18
CA VAL A 33 6.05 7.21 6.55
C VAL A 33 6.41 7.50 8.00
N THR A 34 6.51 6.44 8.79
CA THR A 34 6.81 6.50 10.22
C THR A 34 8.27 6.13 10.52
N SER A 35 8.90 5.30 9.69
CA SER A 35 10.31 4.88 9.83
C SER A 35 10.94 4.67 8.45
N PRO A 36 12.25 4.92 8.27
CA PRO A 36 13.21 5.49 9.22
C PRO A 36 13.13 7.02 9.35
N VAL A 37 12.51 7.69 8.38
CA VAL A 37 12.34 9.15 8.34
C VAL A 37 10.85 9.45 8.31
N LYS A 38 10.41 10.51 8.99
CA LYS A 38 9.02 10.95 9.01
C LYS A 38 8.74 11.93 7.87
N TRP A 39 8.01 11.46 6.86
CA TRP A 39 7.64 12.25 5.68
C TRP A 39 6.42 11.62 5.00
N ARG A 40 5.88 12.29 3.98
CA ARG A 40 4.65 11.86 3.29
C ARG A 40 4.94 11.48 1.85
N ILE A 41 4.69 10.23 1.50
CA ILE A 41 4.71 9.74 0.12
C ILE A 41 3.35 10.05 -0.52
N ARG A 42 3.38 10.49 -1.79
CA ARG A 42 2.19 10.74 -2.60
C ARG A 42 2.27 9.88 -3.85
N ALA A 43 1.33 8.95 -4.02
CA ALA A 43 1.19 8.15 -5.23
C ALA A 43 -0.03 8.63 -6.00
N ALA A 44 0.19 9.19 -7.19
CA ALA A 44 -0.89 9.57 -8.10
C ALA A 44 -1.20 8.38 -9.01
N LEU A 45 -2.43 7.88 -8.94
CA LEU A 45 -2.92 6.82 -9.82
C LEU A 45 -3.76 7.47 -10.92
N SER A 46 -3.40 7.22 -12.18
CA SER A 46 -4.27 7.59 -13.30
C SER A 46 -5.50 6.68 -13.33
N PHE A 47 -6.51 7.04 -14.14
CA PHE A 47 -7.69 6.20 -14.32
C PHE A 47 -7.35 4.77 -14.81
N LYS A 48 -6.35 4.64 -15.70
CA LYS A 48 -5.90 3.33 -16.18
C LYS A 48 -5.24 2.52 -15.07
N ASP A 49 -4.40 3.15 -14.25
CA ASP A 49 -3.73 2.49 -13.13
C ASP A 49 -4.74 2.05 -12.07
N LEU A 50 -5.76 2.87 -11.81
CA LEU A 50 -6.85 2.53 -10.91
C LEU A 50 -7.61 1.29 -11.40
N PHE A 51 -7.89 1.20 -12.70
CA PHE A 51 -8.51 0.01 -13.27
C PHE A 51 -7.64 -1.23 -13.16
N VAL A 52 -6.33 -1.10 -13.39
CA VAL A 52 -5.38 -2.20 -13.20
C VAL A 52 -5.35 -2.63 -11.73
N LEU A 53 -5.30 -1.67 -10.80
CA LEU A 53 -5.34 -1.95 -9.36
C LEU A 53 -6.60 -2.72 -8.98
N LEU A 54 -7.79 -2.26 -9.41
CA LEU A 54 -9.05 -2.95 -9.16
C LEU A 54 -9.04 -4.37 -9.73
N LYS A 55 -8.58 -4.54 -10.98
CA LYS A 55 -8.49 -5.86 -11.62
C LYS A 55 -7.56 -6.81 -10.85
N VAL A 56 -6.42 -6.33 -10.38
CA VAL A 56 -5.47 -7.14 -9.60
C VAL A 56 -6.05 -7.49 -8.23
N MET A 57 -6.74 -6.56 -7.56
CA MET A 57 -7.40 -6.81 -6.27
C MET A 57 -8.52 -7.86 -6.36
N LEU A 58 -9.18 -7.99 -7.52
CA LEU A 58 -10.23 -8.98 -7.76
C LEU A 58 -9.73 -10.42 -7.93
N ARG A 59 -8.42 -10.68 -7.88
CA ARG A 59 -7.90 -12.06 -7.94
C ARG A 59 -8.42 -12.86 -6.74
N ILE A 60 -8.93 -14.07 -6.98
CA ILE A 60 -9.54 -14.95 -5.97
C ILE A 60 -8.66 -15.12 -4.73
N SER A 61 -7.33 -15.25 -4.92
CA SER A 61 -6.38 -15.38 -3.80
C SER A 61 -6.33 -14.13 -2.91
N ILE A 62 -6.49 -12.93 -3.47
CA ILE A 62 -6.51 -11.66 -2.72
C ILE A 62 -7.89 -11.47 -2.07
N LEU A 63 -8.97 -11.80 -2.76
CA LEU A 63 -10.31 -11.77 -2.18
C LEU A 63 -10.42 -12.71 -0.97
N GLY A 64 -9.90 -13.92 -1.07
CA GLY A 64 -9.84 -14.87 0.04
C GLY A 64 -9.03 -14.34 1.23
N PHE A 65 -7.98 -13.56 0.97
CA PHE A 65 -7.19 -12.90 2.02
C PHE A 65 -7.98 -11.76 2.70
N ILE A 66 -8.65 -10.90 1.92
CA ILE A 66 -9.44 -9.77 2.44
C ILE A 66 -10.63 -10.28 3.27
N LEU A 67 -11.29 -11.35 2.81
CA LEU A 67 -12.45 -11.94 3.47
C LEU A 67 -12.09 -12.89 4.63
N ASN A 68 -10.80 -13.14 4.89
CA ASN A 68 -10.39 -14.00 5.99
C ASN A 68 -10.61 -13.29 7.35
N PRO A 69 -11.57 -13.74 8.18
CA PRO A 69 -11.87 -13.09 9.45
C PRO A 69 -10.68 -13.13 10.42
N MET A 70 -9.81 -14.13 10.31
CA MET A 70 -8.62 -14.26 11.16
C MET A 70 -7.63 -13.10 10.93
N GLN A 71 -7.57 -12.56 9.71
CA GLN A 71 -6.72 -11.41 9.40
C GLN A 71 -7.28 -10.10 9.96
N TRP A 72 -8.59 -9.97 10.14
CA TRP A 72 -9.19 -8.77 10.75
C TRP A 72 -8.85 -8.65 12.24
N PHE A 73 -8.64 -9.78 12.92
CA PHE A 73 -8.19 -9.80 14.32
C PHE A 73 -6.65 -9.78 14.47
N ASN A 74 -5.91 -9.83 13.36
CA ASN A 74 -4.46 -9.86 13.37
C ASN A 74 -3.87 -8.45 13.59
N LYS A 75 -3.64 -8.09 14.86
CA LYS A 75 -3.11 -6.77 15.25
C LYS A 75 -1.62 -6.58 14.91
N ASN A 76 -0.86 -7.66 14.78
CA ASN A 76 0.59 -7.64 14.55
C ASN A 76 0.94 -8.49 13.32
N PRO A 77 0.71 -7.97 12.09
CA PRO A 77 1.05 -8.69 10.88
C PRO A 77 2.56 -8.97 10.83
N LYS A 78 2.92 -10.24 10.57
CA LYS A 78 4.32 -10.66 10.43
C LYS A 78 4.96 -9.96 9.23
N HIS A 79 6.24 -9.64 9.35
CA HIS A 79 7.02 -9.06 8.27
C HIS A 79 7.06 -10.03 7.06
N PRO A 80 6.79 -9.55 5.83
CA PRO A 80 6.71 -10.41 4.65
C PRO A 80 8.06 -10.90 4.08
N GLY A 81 9.17 -10.77 4.84
CA GLY A 81 10.51 -11.13 4.36
C GLY A 81 11.03 -10.23 3.22
N GLU A 82 11.54 -10.86 2.16
CA GLU A 82 11.99 -10.21 0.91
C GLU A 82 10.80 -10.14 -0.06
N PHE A 83 10.22 -8.96 -0.24
CA PHE A 83 9.06 -8.70 -1.11
C PHE A 83 9.36 -7.61 -2.14
#